data_AF-A0AAW6GYF6-F1
#
_entry.id   AF-A0AAW6GYF6-F1
#
_cell.length_a   1.000
_cell.length_b   1.000
_cell.length_c   1.000
_cell.angle_alpha   90.00
_cell.angle_beta   90.00
_cell.angle_gamma   90.00
#
_symmetry.space_group_name_H-M   'P 1'
#
loop_
_entity.id
_entity.type
_entity.pdbx_description
1 polymer ?
#
loop_
_entity_poly.entity_id
_entity_poly.type
_entity_poly.pdbx_seq_one_letter_code
_entity_poly.pdbx_strand_id
1 'polypeptide(L)'
;ADYMEENFLGKPSGEIIRSVILGWYNEQIDREILSGFVYEGMPVWLSSENQFNYKAAHDLAVQNGGATLPVTFKFGTDEEPRYRTFGKLEELTDFYTKAMKHIQDTLADGWKKKDAFDPEKYRVE
;
A
#
# COMPACT_ATOMS: atom_id res chain seq x y z
N ALA A 1 -10.74 12.50 15.29
CA ALA A 1 -11.55 11.58 14.48
C ALA A 1 -11.47 12.10 13.07
N ASP A 2 -10.89 11.32 12.16
CA ASP A 2 -10.94 11.65 10.74
C ASP A 2 -12.32 11.22 10.22
N TYR A 3 -13.05 12.16 9.63
CA TYR A 3 -14.35 11.92 9.02
C TYR A 3 -14.30 12.34 7.55
N MET A 4 -15.05 11.64 6.71
CA MET A 4 -15.28 12.01 5.31
C MET A 4 -16.73 12.46 5.17
N GLU A 5 -16.94 13.54 4.43
CA GLU A 5 -18.25 14.11 4.15
C GLU A 5 -18.39 14.33 2.64
N GLU A 6 -19.54 13.95 2.08
CA GLU A 6 -19.87 14.21 0.69
C GLU A 6 -21.30 14.76 0.59
N ASN A 7 -21.46 15.84 -0.19
CA ASN A 7 -22.70 16.57 -0.32
C ASN A 7 -23.46 16.16 -1.59
N PHE A 8 -24.73 15.80 -1.43
CA PHE A 8 -25.61 15.44 -2.53
C PHE A 8 -26.80 16.41 -2.63
N LEU A 9 -27.22 16.72 -3.86
CA LEU A 9 -28.48 17.41 -4.11
C LEU A 9 -29.62 16.39 -4.06
N GLY A 10 -30.44 16.46 -3.00
CA GLY A 10 -31.54 15.52 -2.78
C GLY A 10 -31.12 14.23 -2.07
N LYS A 11 -32.02 13.22 -2.03
CA LYS A 11 -31.78 11.93 -1.37
C LYS A 11 -30.89 11.05 -2.26
N PRO A 12 -29.64 10.72 -1.87
CA PRO A 12 -28.79 9.85 -2.68
C PRO A 12 -29.38 8.44 -2.74
N SER A 13 -29.16 7.76 -3.85
CA SER A 13 -29.52 6.33 -3.98
C SER A 13 -28.56 5.47 -3.15
N GLY A 14 -28.99 4.26 -2.79
CA GLY A 14 -28.12 3.29 -2.10
C GLY A 14 -26.86 2.94 -2.91
N GLU A 15 -26.92 3.03 -4.23
CA GLU A 15 -25.77 2.84 -5.13
C GLU A 15 -24.75 3.98 -5.01
N ILE A 16 -25.22 5.24 -4.95
CA ILE A 16 -24.36 6.40 -4.74
C ILE A 16 -23.65 6.28 -3.38
N ILE A 17 -24.40 6.00 -2.31
CA ILE A 17 -23.84 5.83 -0.95
C ILE A 17 -22.78 4.72 -0.95
N ARG A 18 -23.06 3.58 -1.60
CA ARG A 18 -22.11 2.47 -1.73
C ARG A 18 -20.85 2.91 -2.46
N SER A 19 -20.99 3.57 -3.60
CA SER A 19 -19.85 4.01 -4.43
C SER A 19 -18.91 4.92 -3.64
N VAL A 20 -19.46 5.89 -2.91
CA VAL A 20 -18.74 6.86 -2.09
C VAL A 20 -17.94 6.17 -0.98
N ILE A 21 -18.60 5.28 -0.23
CA ILE A 21 -17.97 4.59 0.90
C ILE A 21 -16.89 3.61 0.42
N LEU A 22 -17.17 2.84 -0.64
CA LEU A 22 -16.18 1.93 -1.21
C LEU A 22 -15.01 2.68 -1.84
N GLY A 23 -15.27 3.81 -2.49
CA GLY A 23 -14.27 4.73 -3.03
C GLY A 23 -13.34 5.25 -1.94
N TRP A 24 -13.90 5.74 -0.84
CA TRP A 24 -13.12 6.18 0.30
C TRP A 24 -12.24 5.06 0.88
N TYR A 25 -12.77 3.84 1.04
CA TYR A 25 -11.95 2.71 1.48
C TYR A 25 -10.82 2.38 0.49
N ASN A 26 -11.05 2.45 -0.83
CA ASN A 26 -9.98 2.30 -1.82
C ASN A 26 -8.88 3.34 -1.59
N GLU A 27 -9.21 4.61 -1.44
CA GLU A 27 -8.24 5.67 -1.22
C GLU A 27 -7.43 5.49 0.08
N GLN A 28 -8.08 5.01 1.15
CA GLN A 28 -7.37 4.71 2.40
C GLN A 28 -6.40 3.53 2.23
N ILE A 29 -6.81 2.48 1.53
CA ILE A 29 -5.97 1.31 1.24
C ILE A 29 -4.77 1.74 0.38
N ASP A 30 -5.02 2.51 -0.68
CA ASP A 30 -3.98 2.96 -1.60
C ASP A 30 -2.96 3.86 -0.88
N ARG A 31 -3.43 4.74 0.01
CA ARG A 31 -2.58 5.58 0.86
C ARG A 31 -1.72 4.75 1.82
N GLU A 32 -2.33 3.78 2.50
CA GLU A 32 -1.62 2.91 3.44
C GLU A 32 -0.58 2.03 2.74
N ILE A 33 -0.89 1.52 1.54
CA ILE A 33 0.09 0.83 0.70
C ILE A 33 1.22 1.80 0.32
N LEU A 34 0.88 3.00 -0.18
CA LEU A 34 1.86 3.94 -0.72
C LEU A 34 2.89 4.38 0.33
N SER A 35 2.48 4.67 1.57
CA SER A 35 3.35 5.32 2.56
C SER A 35 3.31 4.73 3.98
N GLY A 36 2.52 3.69 4.24
CA GLY A 36 2.42 3.07 5.57
C GLY A 36 3.56 2.10 5.91
N PHE A 37 4.36 1.69 4.91
CA PHE A 37 5.43 0.73 5.13
C PHE A 37 6.72 1.38 5.67
N VAL A 38 7.25 0.79 6.75
CA VAL A 38 8.52 1.20 7.36
C VAL A 38 9.45 -0.01 7.44
N TYR A 39 10.68 0.14 6.96
CA TYR A 39 11.70 -0.89 6.97
C TYR A 39 12.98 -0.38 7.63
N GLU A 40 13.50 -1.10 8.64
CA GLU A 40 14.67 -0.67 9.43
C GLU A 40 14.53 0.77 9.99
N GLY A 41 13.30 1.18 10.34
CA GLY A 41 12.99 2.53 10.82
C GLY A 41 12.98 3.61 9.73
N MET A 42 13.07 3.23 8.45
CA MET A 42 12.99 4.14 7.31
C MET A 42 11.64 4.01 6.62
N PRO A 43 10.91 5.12 6.39
CA PRO A 43 9.72 5.11 5.52
C PRO A 43 10.08 4.61 4.12
N VAL A 44 9.23 3.80 3.52
CA VAL A 44 9.41 3.28 2.17
C VAL A 44 8.17 3.57 1.34
N TRP A 45 8.36 4.25 0.21
CA TRP A 45 7.29 4.52 -0.73
C TRP A 45 7.02 3.31 -1.61
N LEU A 46 5.86 2.68 -1.50
CA LEU A 46 5.47 1.55 -2.34
C LEU A 46 4.61 2.02 -3.52
N SER A 47 5.10 3.01 -4.28
CA SER A 47 4.49 3.35 -5.58
C SER A 47 4.55 2.15 -6.53
N SER A 48 3.69 2.10 -7.54
CA SER A 48 3.71 1.01 -8.53
C SER A 48 5.09 0.84 -9.20
N GLU A 49 5.78 1.95 -9.46
CA GLU A 49 7.14 1.95 -10.01
C GLU A 49 8.16 1.37 -9.01
N ASN A 50 8.09 1.76 -7.74
CA ASN A 50 8.96 1.20 -6.70
C ASN A 50 8.69 -0.28 -6.47
N GLN A 51 7.42 -0.71 -6.38
CA GLN A 51 7.05 -2.11 -6.25
C GLN A 51 7.60 -2.95 -7.42
N PHE A 52 7.46 -2.44 -8.65
CA PHE A 52 8.03 -3.09 -9.84
C PHE A 52 9.56 -3.18 -9.75
N ASN A 53 10.24 -2.09 -9.39
CA ASN A 53 11.70 -2.06 -9.29
C ASN A 53 12.22 -3.01 -8.20
N TYR A 54 11.57 -3.06 -7.03
CA TYR A 54 11.93 -3.98 -5.95
C TYR A 54 11.76 -5.43 -6.37
N LYS A 55 10.64 -5.74 -7.01
CA LYS A 55 10.39 -7.08 -7.55
C LYS A 55 11.41 -7.47 -8.61
N ALA A 56 11.67 -6.61 -9.58
CA ALA A 56 12.60 -6.90 -10.67
C ALA A 56 14.02 -7.12 -10.15
N ALA A 57 14.47 -6.30 -9.20
CA ALA A 57 15.78 -6.46 -8.57
C ALA A 57 15.88 -7.75 -7.75
N HIS A 58 14.83 -8.09 -6.97
CA HIS A 58 14.78 -9.34 -6.21
C HIS A 58 14.78 -10.56 -7.12
N ASP A 59 13.87 -10.61 -8.10
CA ASP A 59 13.77 -11.72 -9.06
C ASP A 59 15.09 -11.95 -9.80
N LEU A 60 15.72 -10.87 -10.29
CA LEU A 60 16.97 -10.95 -11.03
C LEU A 60 18.14 -11.40 -10.14
N ALA A 61 18.18 -10.96 -8.88
CA ALA A 61 19.17 -11.41 -7.91
C ALA A 61 18.97 -12.89 -7.56
N VAL A 62 17.73 -13.36 -7.38
CA VAL A 62 17.43 -14.79 -7.14
C VAL A 62 17.85 -15.64 -8.34
N GLN A 63 17.46 -15.24 -9.56
CA GLN A 63 17.73 -15.99 -10.78
C GLN A 63 19.23 -16.14 -11.09
N ASN A 64 20.03 -15.15 -10.71
CA ASN A 64 21.47 -15.14 -10.98
C ASN A 64 22.34 -15.42 -9.74
N GLY A 65 21.77 -15.99 -8.67
CA GLY A 65 22.53 -16.33 -7.46
C GLY A 65 23.20 -15.13 -6.78
N GLY A 66 22.61 -13.94 -6.90
CA GLY A 66 23.08 -12.69 -6.29
C GLY A 66 24.05 -11.88 -7.15
N ALA A 67 24.33 -12.27 -8.40
CA ALA A 67 25.31 -11.58 -9.25
C ALA A 67 24.98 -10.10 -9.56
N THR A 68 23.72 -9.69 -9.39
CA THR A 68 23.26 -8.30 -9.59
C THR A 68 23.31 -7.46 -8.32
N LEU A 69 23.81 -8.02 -7.22
CA LEU A 69 24.07 -7.30 -5.99
C LEU A 69 25.47 -6.66 -6.04
N PRO A 70 25.68 -5.51 -5.36
CA PRO A 70 24.69 -4.81 -4.53
C PRO A 70 23.69 -3.98 -5.34
N VAL A 71 22.48 -3.84 -4.80
CA VAL A 71 21.45 -2.89 -5.31
C VAL A 71 21.15 -1.84 -4.25
N THR A 72 20.93 -0.60 -4.67
CA THR A 72 20.60 0.51 -3.76
C THR A 72 19.21 1.05 -4.07
N PHE A 73 18.38 1.18 -3.03
CA PHE A 73 17.09 1.85 -3.11
C PHE A 73 17.09 3.14 -2.30
N LYS A 74 16.37 4.15 -2.80
CA LYS A 74 16.02 5.36 -2.04
C LYS A 74 14.79 5.05 -1.18
N PHE A 75 14.95 5.17 0.12
CA PHE A 75 13.91 5.21 1.15
C PHE A 75 13.87 6.63 1.77
N GLY A 76 13.12 6.79 2.85
CA GLY A 76 12.94 8.07 3.53
C GLY A 76 11.89 8.96 2.85
N THR A 77 11.81 10.21 3.30
CA THR A 77 10.95 11.23 2.69
C THR A 77 11.73 12.03 1.66
N ASP A 78 11.08 13.00 1.01
CA ASP A 78 11.76 13.90 0.10
C ASP A 78 12.66 14.90 0.83
N GLU A 79 12.35 15.23 2.08
CA GLU A 79 13.16 16.07 2.96
C GLU A 79 14.32 15.28 3.59
N GLU A 80 14.09 14.02 3.96
CA GLU A 80 15.08 13.14 4.56
C GLU A 80 15.28 11.85 3.74
N PRO A 81 15.91 11.94 2.56
CA PRO A 81 16.17 10.77 1.73
C PRO A 81 17.22 9.86 2.39
N ARG A 82 16.98 8.55 2.38
CA ARG A 82 17.89 7.54 2.93
C ARG A 82 18.17 6.46 1.90
N TYR A 83 19.44 6.20 1.60
CA TYR A 83 19.81 5.19 0.61
C TYR A 83 20.20 3.90 1.32
N ARG A 84 19.47 2.81 1.05
CA ARG A 84 19.77 1.47 1.57
C ARG A 84 20.34 0.60 0.48
N THR A 85 21.57 0.16 0.67
CA THR A 85 22.26 -0.78 -0.23
C THR A 85 22.15 -2.19 0.30
N PHE A 86 21.59 -3.11 -0.49
CA PHE A 86 21.48 -4.53 -0.18
C PHE A 86 22.63 -5.28 -0.83
N GLY A 87 23.58 -5.75 -0.02
CA GLY A 87 24.75 -6.51 -0.51
C GLY A 87 24.54 -8.02 -0.54
N LYS A 88 23.51 -8.52 0.16
CA LYS A 88 23.22 -9.95 0.30
C LYS A 88 21.80 -10.26 -0.15
N LEU A 89 21.64 -11.41 -0.79
CA LEU A 89 20.34 -11.88 -1.27
C LEU A 89 19.33 -12.05 -0.13
N GLU A 90 19.80 -12.49 1.03
CA GLU A 90 18.98 -12.65 2.24
C GLU A 90 18.38 -11.31 2.71
N GLU A 91 19.18 -10.23 2.74
CA GLU A 91 18.70 -8.91 3.14
C GLU A 91 17.67 -8.36 2.14
N LEU A 92 17.93 -8.52 0.83
CA LEU A 92 16.99 -8.10 -0.20
C LEU A 92 15.68 -8.91 -0.15
N THR A 93 15.77 -10.20 0.15
CA THR A 93 14.60 -11.09 0.29
C THR A 93 13.78 -10.73 1.53
N ASP A 94 14.42 -10.45 2.66
CA ASP A 94 13.73 -10.00 3.87
C ASP A 94 12.95 -8.69 3.61
N PHE A 95 13.59 -7.70 3.00
CA PHE A 95 12.92 -6.46 2.59
C PHE A 95 11.72 -6.73 1.67
N TYR A 96 11.94 -7.46 0.57
CA TYR A 96 10.89 -7.69 -0.43
C TYR A 96 9.69 -8.44 0.16
N THR A 97 9.93 -9.49 0.96
CA THR A 97 8.85 -10.28 1.56
C THR A 97 8.05 -9.47 2.59
N LYS A 98 8.70 -8.61 3.38
CA LYS A 98 8.01 -7.70 4.31
C LYS A 98 7.18 -6.64 3.58
N ALA A 99 7.71 -6.05 2.51
CA ALA A 99 6.97 -5.10 1.68
C ALA A 99 5.72 -5.76 1.06
N MET A 100 5.87 -6.96 0.50
CA MET A 100 4.73 -7.71 -0.05
C MET A 100 3.71 -8.08 1.01
N LYS A 101 4.16 -8.47 2.21
CA LYS A 101 3.28 -8.75 3.34
C LYS A 101 2.45 -7.52 3.74
N HIS A 102 3.08 -6.34 3.84
CA HIS A 102 2.39 -5.08 4.11
C HIS A 102 1.26 -4.82 3.11
N ILE A 103 1.55 -4.96 1.81
CA ILE A 103 0.56 -4.77 0.74
C ILE A 103 -0.60 -5.75 0.89
N GLN A 104 -0.31 -7.04 1.08
CA GLN A 104 -1.32 -8.09 1.19
C GLN A 104 -2.20 -7.94 2.43
N ASP A 105 -1.60 -7.65 3.59
CA ASP A 105 -2.32 -7.44 4.84
C ASP A 105 -3.24 -6.21 4.72
N THR A 106 -2.74 -5.11 4.14
CA THR A 106 -3.52 -3.87 3.91
C THR A 106 -4.72 -4.11 2.98
N LEU A 107 -4.51 -4.84 1.88
CA LEU A 107 -5.59 -5.23 0.97
C LEU A 107 -6.63 -6.10 1.67
N ALA A 108 -6.19 -7.12 2.41
CA ALA A 108 -7.07 -8.04 3.11
C ALA A 108 -7.93 -7.33 4.16
N ASP A 109 -7.34 -6.42 4.93
CA ASP A 109 -8.09 -5.61 5.91
C ASP A 109 -9.03 -4.63 5.22
N GLY A 110 -8.62 -4.07 4.08
CA GLY A 110 -9.46 -3.27 3.21
C GLY A 110 -10.70 -4.01 2.71
N TRP A 111 -10.54 -5.25 2.24
CA TRP A 111 -11.65 -6.09 1.80
C TRP A 111 -12.61 -6.41 2.94
N LYS A 112 -12.10 -6.78 4.13
CA LYS A 112 -12.95 -7.01 5.31
C LYS A 112 -13.82 -5.79 5.65
N LYS A 113 -13.27 -4.57 5.56
CA LYS A 113 -14.01 -3.33 5.84
C LYS A 113 -15.10 -3.08 4.78
N LYS A 114 -14.81 -3.36 3.51
CA LYS A 114 -15.77 -3.23 2.41
C LYS A 114 -16.86 -4.29 2.47
N ASP A 115 -16.54 -5.51 2.86
CA ASP A 115 -17.50 -6.61 3.00
C ASP A 115 -18.44 -6.41 4.20
N ALA A 116 -17.94 -5.76 5.26
CA ALA A 116 -18.75 -5.38 6.43
C ALA A 116 -19.68 -4.18 6.17
N PHE A 117 -19.57 -3.51 5.01
CA PHE A 117 -20.44 -2.39 4.67
C PHE A 117 -21.88 -2.87 4.41
N ASP A 118 -22.81 -2.32 5.19
CA ASP A 118 -24.24 -2.61 5.11
C ASP A 118 -25.00 -1.35 4.66
N PRO A 119 -25.53 -1.31 3.42
CA PRO A 119 -26.27 -0.16 2.90
C PRO A 119 -27.58 0.10 3.64
N GLU A 120 -28.15 -0.92 4.29
CA GLU A 120 -29.44 -0.81 4.99
C GLU A 120 -29.38 0.22 6.12
N LYS A 121 -28.21 0.35 6.76
CA LYS A 121 -27.96 1.30 7.85
C LYS A 121 -28.06 2.77 7.43
N TYR A 122 -28.10 3.05 6.13
CA TYR A 122 -28.11 4.40 5.57
C TYR A 122 -29.44 4.73 4.87
N ARG A 123 -30.45 3.85 4.97
CA ARG A 123 -31.81 4.19 4.53
C ARG A 123 -32.41 5.20 5.49
N VAL A 124 -32.85 6.33 4.96
CA VAL A 124 -33.73 7.27 5.66
C VAL A 124 -35.16 6.91 5.28
N GLU A 125 -36.06 6.77 6.27
CA GLU A 125 -37.50 6.60 6.04
C GLU A 125 -38.09 7.81 5.29
#